data_AF-A0A409WDW8-F1
#
_entry.id   AF-A0A409WDW8-F1
#
_cell.length_a   1.000
_cell.length_b   1.000
_cell.length_c   1.000
_cell.angle_alpha   90.00
_cell.angle_beta   90.00
_cell.angle_gamma   90.00
#
_symmetry.space_group_name_H-M   'P 1'
#
loop_
_entity.id
_entity.type
_entity.pdbx_description
1 polymer ?
#
loop_
_entity_poly.entity_id
_entity_poly.type
_entity_poly.pdbx_seq_one_letter_code
_entity_poly.pdbx_strand_id
1 'polypeptide(L)'
;MDVIDTYVQDMIKGGAGLTTFTNTQESAITILDTSVKHSNNTQYNATNSSVHLGKSQLHITPYGLQLYSDLLGRIEEAWVRKSSLEFDLAQTDSAQDSELNALLQNQLHETIRILDKFALQLAEFGLAPDRMPALQENVAAYFMDKYGQRQLYAAVLGPLEQLWQERLLRERELRSIWINNDPDYKAIVEDYLQQVIQQLPNLAKQLVEFGPPPDGVSGPQGDLAAYVESQPWLESPQNTVSESESVIAPQRATSAEAPAFTGGPSSATVTSSLSGSKRSRVRHFFARLLFWKKRGAA
;
A
#
# COMPACT_ATOMS: atom_id res chain seq x y z
N MET A 1 14.29 19.88 40.27
CA MET A 1 14.56 20.05 38.83
C MET A 1 13.56 19.18 38.13
N ASP A 2 12.60 19.81 37.46
CA ASP A 2 11.52 19.10 36.78
C ASP A 2 12.07 18.33 35.58
N VAL A 3 11.55 17.12 35.37
CA VAL A 3 11.94 16.22 34.27
C VAL A 3 11.86 16.91 32.90
N ILE A 4 10.98 17.91 32.77
CA ILE A 4 10.76 18.75 31.58
C ILE A 4 11.99 19.60 31.25
N ASP A 5 12.67 20.17 32.26
CA ASP A 5 13.85 21.04 32.05
C ASP A 5 15.04 20.25 31.50
N THR A 6 15.24 19.02 31.99
CA THR A 6 16.30 18.12 31.48
C THR A 6 16.04 17.70 30.03
N TYR A 7 14.79 17.39 29.68
CA TYR A 7 14.43 16.97 28.32
C TYR A 7 14.59 18.11 27.30
N VAL A 8 14.13 19.31 27.66
CA VAL A 8 14.29 20.51 26.82
C VAL A 8 15.76 20.87 26.64
N GLN A 9 16.59 20.76 27.69
CA GLN A 9 18.03 20.99 27.56
C GLN A 9 18.72 19.97 26.66
N ASP A 10 18.37 18.69 26.74
CA ASP A 10 18.94 17.66 25.87
C ASP A 10 18.52 17.85 24.42
N MET A 11 17.27 18.29 24.17
CA MET A 11 16.83 18.68 22.83
C MET A 11 17.64 19.86 22.27
N ILE A 12 17.84 20.91 23.07
CA ILE A 12 18.64 22.09 22.67
C ILE A 12 20.10 21.69 22.41
N LYS A 13 20.71 20.89 23.29
CA LYS A 13 22.09 20.39 23.13
C LYS A 13 22.24 19.46 21.92
N GLY A 14 21.19 18.67 21.60
CA GLY A 14 21.12 17.81 20.42
C GLY A 14 20.86 18.57 19.11
N GLY A 15 20.78 19.91 19.15
CA GLY A 15 20.59 20.74 17.96
C GLY A 15 19.13 20.93 17.55
N ALA A 16 18.16 20.54 18.38
CA ALA A 16 16.76 20.85 18.13
C ALA A 16 16.54 22.35 18.38
N GLY A 17 16.33 23.10 17.30
CA GLY A 17 15.95 24.51 17.37
C GLY A 17 14.54 24.67 17.92
N LEU A 18 14.40 24.97 19.21
CA LEU A 18 13.13 25.41 19.79
C LEU A 18 12.86 26.84 19.32
N THR A 19 11.87 27.00 18.43
CA THR A 19 11.34 28.31 18.03
C THR A 19 9.94 28.49 18.60
N THR A 20 9.67 29.66 19.19
CA THR A 20 8.34 30.05 19.64
C THR A 20 7.41 30.25 18.43
N PHE A 21 6.27 29.56 18.41
CA PHE A 21 5.23 29.78 17.41
C PHE A 21 4.27 30.87 17.88
N THR A 22 4.33 32.06 17.27
CA THR A 22 3.51 33.23 17.65
C THR A 22 2.19 33.31 16.87
N ASN A 23 1.81 32.25 16.16
CA ASN A 23 0.64 32.21 15.29
C ASN A 23 0.60 33.32 14.22
N THR A 24 1.76 33.74 13.73
CA THR A 24 1.90 34.64 12.57
C THR A 24 2.49 33.86 11.39
N GLN A 25 2.18 34.30 10.17
CA GLN A 25 2.76 33.71 8.95
C GLN A 25 4.30 33.79 8.95
N GLU A 26 4.85 34.90 9.43
CA GLU A 26 6.29 35.12 9.55
C GLU A 26 6.95 34.12 10.51
N SER A 27 6.30 33.84 11.65
CA SER A 27 6.77 32.83 12.61
C SER A 27 6.71 31.43 12.00
N ALA A 28 5.66 31.09 11.25
CA ALA A 28 5.57 29.81 10.55
C ALA A 28 6.70 29.62 9.52
N ILE A 29 6.96 30.62 8.68
CA ILE A 29 8.04 30.60 7.68
C ILE A 29 9.40 30.46 8.37
N THR A 30 9.64 31.22 9.43
CA THR A 30 10.90 31.17 10.19
C THR A 30 11.16 29.78 10.78
N ILE A 31 10.11 29.12 11.30
CA ILE A 31 10.21 27.74 11.81
C ILE A 31 10.59 26.77 10.68
N LEU A 32 9.96 26.90 9.52
CA LEU A 32 10.24 26.05 8.36
C LEU A 32 11.68 26.26 7.87
N ASP A 33 12.12 27.51 7.69
CA ASP A 33 13.49 27.84 7.26
C ASP A 33 14.53 27.32 8.25
N THR A 34 14.27 27.47 9.55
CA THR A 34 15.12 26.94 10.61
C THR A 34 15.17 25.40 10.55
N SER A 35 14.01 24.75 10.38
CA SER A 35 13.93 23.29 10.26
C SER A 35 14.69 22.76 9.03
N VAL A 36 14.59 23.44 7.88
CA VAL A 36 15.34 23.10 6.65
C VAL A 36 16.83 23.33 6.83
N LYS A 37 17.23 24.41 7.51
CA LYS A 37 18.66 24.70 7.77
C LYS A 37 19.29 23.68 8.72
N HIS A 38 18.53 23.19 9.70
CA HIS A 38 19.01 22.25 10.71
C HIS A 38 18.84 20.79 10.34
N SER A 39 17.93 20.44 9.41
CA SER A 39 17.72 19.07 8.99
C SER A 39 19.05 18.41 8.64
N ASN A 40 19.86 19.05 7.79
CA ASN A 40 21.15 18.56 7.30
C ASN A 40 22.20 18.22 8.37
N ASN A 41 22.08 18.79 9.57
CA ASN A 41 23.08 18.62 10.64
C ASN A 41 22.72 17.54 11.66
N THR A 42 21.50 17.00 11.62
CA THR A 42 21.08 15.95 12.57
C THR A 42 21.62 14.59 12.14
N GLN A 43 22.18 13.82 13.08
CA GLN A 43 22.68 12.46 12.83
C GLN A 43 21.56 11.50 12.35
N TYR A 44 20.31 11.85 12.64
CA TYR A 44 19.09 11.19 12.19
C TYR A 44 18.30 12.04 11.20
N ASN A 45 19.00 12.74 10.31
CA ASN A 45 18.30 13.47 9.28
C ASN A 45 17.61 12.48 8.34
N ALA A 46 16.28 12.46 8.38
CA ALA A 46 15.44 11.73 7.43
C ALA A 46 15.72 12.15 5.97
N THR A 47 16.42 13.27 5.76
CA THR A 47 16.81 13.77 4.43
C THR A 47 18.29 13.55 4.05
N ASN A 48 19.24 13.35 4.98
CA ASN A 48 20.67 13.13 4.66
C ASN A 48 21.14 11.69 4.75
N SER A 49 20.40 10.82 5.43
CA SER A 49 20.65 9.40 5.27
C SER A 49 20.13 9.00 3.89
N SER A 50 21.01 8.44 3.07
CA SER A 50 20.72 7.73 1.81
C SER A 50 19.69 6.60 1.94
N VAL A 51 19.06 6.48 3.12
CA VAL A 51 17.84 5.76 3.34
C VAL A 51 16.75 6.59 2.67
N HIS A 52 16.50 6.32 1.40
CA HIS A 52 15.13 6.35 0.90
C HIS A 52 14.33 5.53 1.93
N LEU A 53 13.77 6.21 2.94
CA LEU A 53 12.72 5.67 3.77
C LEU A 53 11.56 5.51 2.80
N GLY A 54 11.63 4.43 2.00
CA GLY A 54 10.54 4.04 1.13
C GLY A 54 9.29 4.00 1.99
N LYS A 55 8.13 4.14 1.37
CA LYS A 55 6.85 4.02 2.09
C LYS A 55 6.82 2.76 2.98
N SER A 56 7.52 1.70 2.54
CA SER A 56 7.76 0.45 3.27
C SER A 56 8.63 0.54 4.53
N GLN A 57 9.36 1.62 4.82
CA GLN A 57 10.17 1.71 6.04
C GLN A 57 9.55 2.63 7.10
N LEU A 58 8.54 3.42 6.75
CA LEU A 58 7.89 4.28 7.74
C LEU A 58 7.28 3.45 8.88
N HIS A 59 6.63 2.34 8.56
CA HIS A 59 5.93 1.51 9.55
C HIS A 59 6.83 0.88 10.63
N ILE A 60 8.14 0.71 10.38
CA ILE A 60 9.09 0.18 11.39
C ILE A 60 9.65 1.26 12.31
N THR A 61 9.54 2.54 11.93
CA THR A 61 10.09 3.64 12.73
C THR A 61 9.12 4.03 13.86
N PRO A 62 9.61 4.44 15.04
CA PRO A 62 8.75 4.98 16.10
C PRO A 62 7.86 6.14 15.62
N TYR A 63 8.37 6.98 14.71
CA TYR A 63 7.61 8.07 14.12
C TYR A 63 6.48 7.57 13.22
N GLY A 64 6.71 6.58 12.36
CA GLY A 64 5.66 6.01 11.54
C GLY A 64 4.62 5.26 12.37
N LEU A 65 5.00 4.60 13.46
CA LEU A 65 4.06 4.02 14.41
C LEU A 65 3.11 5.08 14.99
N GLN A 66 3.66 6.23 15.40
CA GLN A 66 2.86 7.35 15.91
C GLN A 66 1.96 7.96 14.83
N LEU A 67 2.48 8.17 13.62
CA LEU A 67 1.71 8.68 12.49
C LEU A 67 0.55 7.76 12.11
N TYR A 68 0.79 6.44 12.11
CA TYR A 68 -0.23 5.45 11.85
C TYR A 68 -1.33 5.50 12.92
N SER A 69 -0.94 5.53 14.20
CA SER A 69 -1.89 5.63 15.32
C SER A 69 -2.73 6.92 15.28
N ASP A 70 -2.10 8.07 15.02
CA ASP A 70 -2.80 9.36 14.83
C ASP A 70 -3.78 9.29 13.65
N LEU A 71 -3.37 8.67 12.55
CA LEU A 71 -4.23 8.48 11.38
C LEU A 71 -5.45 7.60 11.70
N LEU A 72 -5.27 6.51 12.45
CA LEU A 72 -6.39 5.68 12.92
C LEU A 72 -7.36 6.49 13.80
N GLY A 73 -6.83 7.24 14.77
CA GLY A 73 -7.66 8.06 15.66
C GLY A 73 -8.49 9.09 14.90
N ARG A 74 -7.91 9.77 13.91
CA ARG A 74 -8.62 10.74 13.05
C ARG A 74 -9.69 10.08 12.18
N ILE A 75 -9.44 8.87 11.70
CA ILE A 75 -10.42 8.10 10.95
C ILE A 75 -11.61 7.75 11.83
N GLU A 76 -11.36 7.24 13.03
CA GLU A 76 -12.40 6.86 13.98
C GLU A 76 -13.23 8.07 14.43
N GLU A 77 -12.58 9.20 14.73
CA GLU A 77 -13.27 10.45 15.06
C GLU A 77 -14.17 10.94 13.92
N ALA A 78 -13.65 10.97 12.70
CA ALA A 78 -14.43 11.38 11.54
C ALA A 78 -15.58 10.41 11.25
N TRP A 79 -15.40 9.12 11.55
CA TRP A 79 -16.46 8.10 11.42
C TRP A 79 -17.58 8.27 12.45
N VAL A 80 -17.23 8.54 13.72
CA VAL A 80 -18.21 8.85 14.77
C VAL A 80 -19.01 10.10 14.37
N ARG A 81 -18.33 11.14 13.88
CA ARG A 81 -18.98 12.36 13.40
C ARG A 81 -19.93 12.09 12.22
N LYS A 82 -19.50 11.30 11.24
CA LYS A 82 -20.37 10.87 10.12
C LYS A 82 -21.63 10.18 10.64
N SER A 83 -21.47 9.22 11.55
CA SER A 83 -22.57 8.44 12.11
C SER A 83 -23.56 9.33 12.89
N SER A 84 -23.06 10.32 13.64
CA SER A 84 -23.89 11.31 14.33
C SER A 84 -24.69 12.17 13.36
N LEU A 85 -24.05 12.69 12.30
CA LEU A 85 -24.71 13.52 11.29
C LEU A 85 -25.78 12.74 10.51
N GLU A 86 -25.53 11.46 10.20
CA GLU A 86 -26.52 10.57 9.58
C GLU A 86 -27.73 10.34 10.51
N PHE A 87 -27.49 10.19 11.81
CA PHE A 87 -28.55 10.07 12.80
C PHE A 87 -29.38 11.36 12.89
N ASP A 88 -28.73 12.53 12.99
CA ASP A 88 -29.42 13.83 13.08
C ASP A 88 -30.25 14.13 11.82
N LEU A 89 -29.71 13.78 10.64
CA LEU A 89 -30.45 13.87 9.37
C LEU A 89 -31.68 12.95 9.34
N ALA A 90 -31.59 11.74 9.92
CA ALA A 90 -32.72 10.83 9.99
C ALA A 90 -33.82 11.30 10.96
N GLN A 91 -33.47 12.11 11.97
CA GLN A 91 -34.42 12.69 12.92
C GLN A 91 -35.05 14.01 12.43
N THR A 92 -34.36 14.74 11.54
CA THR A 92 -34.81 16.05 11.05
C THR A 92 -35.88 15.90 9.96
N ASP A 93 -37.08 16.43 10.19
CA ASP A 93 -38.12 16.46 9.15
C ASP A 93 -37.71 17.46 8.04
N SER A 94 -37.37 16.92 6.88
CA SER A 94 -36.98 17.69 5.69
C SER A 94 -38.01 18.73 5.24
N ALA A 95 -39.30 18.53 5.54
CA ALA A 95 -40.36 19.45 5.14
C ALA A 95 -40.46 20.68 6.06
N GLN A 96 -40.04 20.53 7.32
CA GLN A 96 -40.17 21.58 8.33
C GLN A 96 -38.92 22.47 8.37
N ASP A 97 -37.73 21.88 8.35
CA ASP A 97 -36.46 22.59 8.58
C ASP A 97 -35.46 22.42 7.43
N SER A 98 -35.84 22.89 6.24
CA SER A 98 -35.03 22.73 5.01
C SER A 98 -33.61 23.32 5.09
N GLU A 99 -33.43 24.44 5.78
CA GLU A 99 -32.11 25.08 5.98
C GLU A 99 -31.20 24.23 6.87
N LEU A 100 -31.73 23.72 7.99
CA LEU A 100 -30.99 22.83 8.88
C LEU A 100 -30.61 21.53 8.18
N ASN A 101 -31.53 20.94 7.41
CA ASN A 101 -31.27 19.74 6.64
C ASN A 101 -30.12 19.97 5.62
N ALA A 102 -30.17 21.07 4.87
CA ALA A 102 -29.11 21.44 3.93
C ALA A 102 -27.75 21.63 4.62
N LEU A 103 -27.72 22.27 5.81
CA LEU A 103 -26.50 22.42 6.61
C LEU A 103 -25.93 21.07 7.04
N LEU A 104 -26.77 20.18 7.58
CA LEU A 104 -26.36 18.84 8.02
C LEU A 104 -25.86 17.99 6.85
N GLN A 105 -26.52 18.04 5.69
CA GLN A 105 -26.06 17.36 4.48
C GLN A 105 -24.69 17.86 4.03
N ASN A 106 -24.47 19.18 4.03
CA ASN A 106 -23.18 19.77 3.68
C ASN A 106 -22.07 19.31 4.65
N GLN A 107 -22.36 19.30 5.95
CA GLN A 107 -21.41 18.82 6.96
C GLN A 107 -21.12 17.32 6.82
N LEU A 108 -22.13 16.52 6.49
CA LEU A 108 -21.96 15.09 6.23
C LEU A 108 -21.06 14.86 5.01
N HIS A 109 -21.31 15.58 3.92
CA HIS A 109 -20.50 15.48 2.71
C HIS A 109 -19.04 15.85 2.96
N GLU A 110 -18.79 16.94 3.68
CA GLU A 110 -17.43 17.35 4.07
C GLU A 110 -16.76 16.30 4.97
N THR A 111 -17.50 15.73 5.92
CA THR A 111 -16.97 14.66 6.80
C THR A 111 -16.61 13.41 6.00
N ILE A 112 -17.44 13.01 5.03
CA ILE A 112 -17.14 11.90 4.10
C ILE A 112 -15.90 12.20 3.28
N ARG A 113 -15.74 13.43 2.78
CA ARG A 113 -14.55 13.84 2.03
C ARG A 113 -13.27 13.78 2.88
N ILE A 114 -13.35 14.17 4.16
CA ILE A 114 -12.24 14.05 5.11
C ILE A 114 -11.90 12.59 5.38
N LEU A 115 -12.91 11.74 5.60
CA LEU A 115 -12.74 10.29 5.75
C LEU A 115 -12.05 9.68 4.53
N ASP A 116 -12.48 10.04 3.33
CA ASP A 116 -11.89 9.55 2.09
C ASP A 116 -10.43 9.96 1.96
N LYS A 117 -10.09 11.20 2.33
CA LYS A 117 -8.70 11.65 2.36
C LYS A 117 -7.85 10.84 3.33
N PHE A 118 -8.32 10.61 4.55
CA PHE A 118 -7.58 9.80 5.54
C PHE A 118 -7.48 8.34 5.12
N ALA A 119 -8.51 7.80 4.47
CA ALA A 119 -8.49 6.45 3.95
C ALA A 119 -7.47 6.25 2.82
N LEU A 120 -7.34 7.24 1.95
CA LEU A 120 -6.27 7.25 0.95
C LEU A 120 -4.90 7.29 1.60
N GLN A 121 -4.71 8.14 2.61
CA GLN A 121 -3.45 8.20 3.34
C GLN A 121 -3.13 6.87 4.03
N LEU A 122 -4.13 6.18 4.59
CA LEU A 122 -3.94 4.88 5.23
C LEU A 122 -3.57 3.80 4.21
N ALA A 123 -4.24 3.78 3.06
CA ALA A 123 -3.92 2.87 1.97
C ALA A 123 -2.51 3.12 1.41
N GLU A 124 -2.08 4.37 1.32
CA GLU A 124 -0.72 4.76 0.91
C GLU A 124 0.34 4.45 1.97
N PHE A 125 -0.03 4.47 3.25
CA PHE A 125 0.84 4.05 4.35
C PHE A 125 1.21 2.56 4.23
N GLY A 126 0.29 1.75 3.71
CA GLY A 126 0.51 0.35 3.38
C GLY A 126 -0.05 -0.61 4.44
N LEU A 127 0.75 -1.60 4.82
CA LEU A 127 0.36 -2.58 5.83
C LEU A 127 0.39 -1.95 7.22
N ALA A 128 -0.52 -2.41 8.08
CA ALA A 128 -0.55 -2.02 9.48
C ALA A 128 0.79 -2.41 10.15
N PRO A 129 1.43 -1.51 10.90
CA PRO A 129 2.60 -1.87 11.68
C PRO A 129 2.27 -2.96 12.71
N ASP A 130 3.26 -3.78 13.03
CA ASP A 130 3.12 -4.77 14.10
C ASP A 130 2.68 -4.11 15.41
N ARG A 131 1.76 -4.77 16.12
CA ARG A 131 1.22 -4.34 17.42
C ARG A 131 0.34 -3.09 17.39
N MET A 132 -0.04 -2.59 16.22
CA MET A 132 -1.05 -1.53 16.13
C MET A 132 -2.46 -2.10 16.32
N PRO A 133 -3.36 -1.38 16.99
CA PRO A 133 -4.76 -1.78 17.08
C PRO A 133 -5.36 -1.84 15.67
N ALA A 134 -6.23 -2.82 15.45
CA ALA A 134 -7.06 -2.84 14.25
C ALA A 134 -8.12 -1.74 14.35
N LEU A 135 -8.55 -1.21 13.20
CA LEU A 135 -9.73 -0.35 13.13
C LEU A 135 -10.96 -1.09 13.68
N GLN A 136 -11.89 -0.33 14.26
CA GLN A 136 -13.20 -0.86 14.63
C GLN A 136 -13.87 -1.56 13.43
N GLU A 137 -14.55 -2.68 13.66
CA GLU A 137 -15.04 -3.60 12.60
C GLU A 137 -15.88 -2.89 11.52
N ASN A 138 -16.79 -2.00 11.92
CA ASN A 138 -17.62 -1.21 11.00
C ASN A 138 -16.79 -0.25 10.13
N VAL A 139 -15.77 0.38 10.72
CA VAL A 139 -14.84 1.25 10.00
C VAL A 139 -13.99 0.41 9.06
N ALA A 140 -13.43 -0.69 9.54
CA ALA A 140 -12.63 -1.61 8.72
C ALA A 140 -13.43 -2.11 7.50
N ALA A 141 -14.71 -2.47 7.66
CA ALA A 141 -15.56 -2.89 6.56
C ALA A 141 -15.74 -1.79 5.50
N TYR A 142 -16.00 -0.55 5.90
CA TYR A 142 -16.09 0.59 4.98
C TYR A 142 -14.78 0.79 4.21
N PHE A 143 -13.64 0.68 4.90
CA PHE A 143 -12.33 0.86 4.29
C PHE A 143 -11.99 -0.26 3.31
N MET A 144 -12.26 -1.51 3.68
CA MET A 144 -11.98 -2.66 2.83
C MET A 144 -12.82 -2.65 1.55
N ASP A 145 -14.09 -2.24 1.64
CA ASP A 145 -14.97 -2.11 0.48
C ASP A 145 -14.45 -1.06 -0.51
N LYS A 146 -14.11 0.14 -0.02
CA LYS A 146 -13.77 1.27 -0.89
C LYS A 146 -12.29 1.34 -1.29
N TYR A 147 -11.39 0.92 -0.40
CA TYR A 147 -9.94 1.12 -0.53
C TYR A 147 -9.11 -0.16 -0.40
N GLY A 148 -9.73 -1.29 -0.05
CA GLY A 148 -9.02 -2.57 0.16
C GLY A 148 -8.19 -2.99 -1.06
N GLN A 149 -8.72 -2.81 -2.28
CA GLN A 149 -7.95 -3.10 -3.50
C GLN A 149 -6.70 -2.21 -3.65
N ARG A 150 -6.78 -0.92 -3.27
CA ARG A 150 -5.63 -0.01 -3.33
C ARG A 150 -4.56 -0.43 -2.34
N GLN A 151 -4.97 -0.78 -1.12
CA GLN A 151 -4.06 -1.25 -0.07
C GLN A 151 -3.37 -2.55 -0.48
N LEU A 152 -4.12 -3.53 -1.02
CA LEU A 152 -3.54 -4.78 -1.50
C LEU A 152 -2.60 -4.56 -2.68
N TYR A 153 -2.95 -3.68 -3.64
CA TYR A 153 -2.07 -3.33 -4.75
C TYR A 153 -0.77 -2.69 -4.24
N ALA A 154 -0.87 -1.74 -3.30
CA ALA A 154 0.29 -1.09 -2.69
C ALA A 154 1.16 -2.09 -1.91
N ALA A 155 0.56 -3.06 -1.22
CA ALA A 155 1.28 -4.11 -0.51
C ALA A 155 2.08 -5.03 -1.45
N VAL A 156 1.65 -5.20 -2.70
CA VAL A 156 2.38 -5.96 -3.72
C VAL A 156 3.43 -5.09 -4.42
N LEU A 157 3.09 -3.83 -4.75
CA LEU A 157 3.99 -2.92 -5.45
C LEU A 157 5.16 -2.44 -4.57
N GLY A 158 4.91 -2.16 -3.28
CA GLY A 158 5.90 -1.58 -2.37
C GLY A 158 7.20 -2.40 -2.24
N PRO A 159 7.13 -3.71 -1.91
CA PRO A 159 8.31 -4.57 -1.86
C PRO A 159 9.06 -4.65 -3.19
N LEU A 160 8.34 -4.66 -4.32
CA LEU A 160 8.95 -4.69 -5.64
C LEU A 160 9.75 -3.41 -5.93
N GLU A 161 9.18 -2.25 -5.64
CA GLU A 161 9.85 -0.95 -5.78
C GLU A 161 11.09 -0.87 -4.89
N GLN A 162 10.99 -1.35 -3.65
CA GLN A 162 12.12 -1.37 -2.71
C GLN A 162 13.27 -2.23 -3.25
N LEU A 163 13.01 -3.49 -3.61
CA LEU A 163 14.05 -4.38 -4.14
C LEU A 163 14.66 -3.83 -5.44
N TRP A 164 13.84 -3.16 -6.27
CA TRP A 164 14.35 -2.52 -7.48
C TRP A 164 15.34 -1.40 -7.18
N GLN A 165 15.02 -0.53 -6.21
CA GLN A 165 15.95 0.54 -5.79
C GLN A 165 17.22 -0.03 -5.16
N GLU A 166 17.11 -1.07 -4.34
CA GLU A 166 18.26 -1.74 -3.75
C GLU A 166 19.17 -2.34 -4.83
N ARG A 167 18.60 -2.97 -5.86
CA ARG A 167 19.34 -3.45 -7.02
C ARG A 167 20.14 -2.32 -7.67
N LEU A 168 19.49 -1.21 -8.01
CA LEU A 168 20.14 -0.06 -8.66
C LEU A 168 21.25 0.55 -7.80
N LEU A 169 21.05 0.61 -6.48
CA LEU A 169 22.05 1.09 -5.53
C LEU A 169 23.29 0.18 -5.54
N ARG A 170 23.10 -1.13 -5.45
CA ARG A 170 24.20 -2.11 -5.43
C ARG A 170 24.94 -2.17 -6.76
N GLU A 171 24.22 -2.11 -7.88
CA GLU A 171 24.84 -1.96 -9.21
C GLU A 171 25.69 -0.69 -9.31
N ARG A 172 25.25 0.43 -8.70
CA ARG A 172 26.03 1.67 -8.63
C ARG A 172 27.28 1.52 -7.75
N GLU A 173 27.15 0.88 -6.60
CA GLU A 173 28.28 0.59 -5.70
C GLU A 173 29.35 -0.25 -6.40
N LEU A 174 28.96 -1.29 -7.15
CA LEU A 174 29.88 -2.14 -7.92
C LEU A 174 30.60 -1.39 -9.05
N ARG A 175 30.01 -0.32 -9.59
CA ARG A 175 30.68 0.56 -10.57
C ARG A 175 31.68 1.51 -9.93
N SER A 176 31.67 1.65 -8.60
CA SER A 176 32.56 2.56 -7.91
C SER A 176 33.99 2.03 -7.86
N ILE A 177 34.97 2.89 -8.11
CA ILE A 177 36.39 2.49 -8.18
C ILE A 177 36.88 1.93 -6.84
N TRP A 178 36.43 2.51 -5.72
CA TRP A 178 36.91 2.15 -4.39
C TRP A 178 36.54 0.72 -3.96
N ILE A 179 35.50 0.13 -4.55
CA ILE A 179 35.06 -1.22 -4.18
C ILE A 179 36.10 -2.29 -4.53
N ASN A 180 36.99 -1.99 -5.49
CA ASN A 180 38.07 -2.91 -5.86
C ASN A 180 39.23 -2.90 -4.85
N ASN A 181 39.24 -1.96 -3.90
CA ASN A 181 40.23 -1.93 -2.81
C ASN A 181 39.87 -2.88 -1.66
N ASP A 182 38.63 -3.38 -1.62
CA ASP A 182 38.12 -4.28 -0.58
C ASP A 182 37.36 -5.46 -1.23
N PRO A 183 38.06 -6.56 -1.56
CA PRO A 183 37.45 -7.69 -2.26
C PRO A 183 36.39 -8.41 -1.42
N ASP A 184 36.51 -8.40 -0.09
CA ASP A 184 35.55 -9.04 0.81
C ASP A 184 34.23 -8.26 0.79
N TYR A 185 34.31 -6.93 0.91
CA TYR A 185 33.13 -6.09 0.78
C TYR A 185 32.49 -6.18 -0.61
N LYS A 186 33.29 -6.22 -1.67
CA LYS A 186 32.79 -6.44 -3.03
C LYS A 186 31.99 -7.74 -3.15
N ALA A 187 32.52 -8.84 -2.61
CA ALA A 187 31.84 -10.13 -2.63
C ALA A 187 30.50 -10.08 -1.89
N ILE A 188 30.42 -9.36 -0.76
CA ILE A 188 29.16 -9.14 -0.02
C ILE A 188 28.13 -8.39 -0.87
N VAL A 189 28.56 -7.32 -1.56
CA VAL A 189 27.67 -6.54 -2.44
C VAL A 189 27.19 -7.37 -3.63
N GLU A 190 28.06 -8.18 -4.23
CA GLU A 190 27.71 -9.09 -5.34
C GLU A 190 26.72 -10.18 -4.90
N ASP A 191 26.96 -10.83 -3.76
CA ASP A 191 26.05 -11.83 -3.21
C ASP A 191 24.67 -11.23 -2.90
N TYR A 192 24.64 -10.07 -2.26
CA TYR A 192 23.39 -9.37 -1.98
C TYR A 192 22.65 -8.96 -3.26
N LEU A 193 23.36 -8.43 -4.27
CA LEU A 193 22.76 -8.10 -5.57
C LEU A 193 22.17 -9.35 -6.24
N GLN A 194 22.86 -10.48 -6.16
CA GLN A 194 22.36 -11.74 -6.70
C GLN A 194 21.09 -12.22 -5.99
N GLN A 195 21.01 -12.09 -4.67
CA GLN A 195 19.80 -12.40 -3.90
C GLN A 195 18.61 -11.51 -4.34
N VAL A 196 18.83 -10.20 -4.50
CA VAL A 196 17.80 -9.26 -4.96
C VAL A 196 17.32 -9.61 -6.37
N ILE A 197 18.24 -9.92 -7.29
CA ILE A 197 17.92 -10.34 -8.67
C ILE A 197 17.06 -11.61 -8.68
N GLN A 198 17.29 -12.55 -7.77
CA GLN A 198 16.49 -13.78 -7.66
C GLN A 198 15.07 -13.54 -7.13
N GLN A 199 14.86 -12.54 -6.28
CA GLN A 199 13.55 -12.24 -5.69
C GLN A 199 12.65 -11.39 -6.60
N LEU A 200 13.22 -10.45 -7.34
CA LEU A 200 12.49 -9.50 -8.20
C LEU A 200 11.47 -10.16 -9.15
N PRO A 201 11.76 -11.28 -9.85
CA PRO A 201 10.80 -11.91 -10.75
C PRO A 201 9.52 -12.40 -10.07
N ASN A 202 9.63 -12.90 -8.84
CA ASN A 202 8.47 -13.41 -8.09
C ASN A 202 7.53 -12.26 -7.70
N LEU A 203 8.07 -11.13 -7.25
CA LEU A 203 7.28 -9.94 -6.92
C LEU A 203 6.67 -9.29 -8.17
N ALA A 204 7.43 -9.20 -9.26
CA ALA A 204 6.91 -8.70 -10.53
C ALA A 204 5.75 -9.57 -11.03
N LYS A 205 5.86 -10.90 -10.90
CA LYS A 205 4.78 -11.85 -11.21
C LYS A 205 3.55 -11.63 -10.33
N GLN A 206 3.71 -11.46 -9.02
CA GLN A 206 2.58 -11.16 -8.12
C GLN A 206 1.87 -9.86 -8.52
N LEU A 207 2.61 -8.82 -8.89
CA LEU A 207 2.04 -7.55 -9.35
C LEU A 207 1.21 -7.72 -10.63
N VAL A 208 1.73 -8.49 -11.60
CA VAL A 208 1.00 -8.79 -12.83
C VAL A 208 -0.25 -9.63 -12.56
N GLU A 209 -0.15 -10.64 -11.70
CA GLU A 209 -1.27 -11.50 -11.33
C GLU A 209 -2.39 -10.73 -10.62
N PHE A 210 -2.02 -9.71 -9.83
CA PHE A 210 -2.96 -8.78 -9.24
C PHE A 210 -3.74 -8.01 -10.32
N GLY A 211 -3.05 -7.54 -11.35
CA GLY A 211 -3.64 -6.88 -12.52
C GLY A 211 -3.31 -5.38 -12.61
N PRO A 212 -4.09 -4.60 -13.37
CA PRO A 212 -3.81 -3.18 -13.55
C PRO A 212 -3.96 -2.41 -12.23
N PRO A 213 -3.28 -1.25 -12.09
CA PRO A 213 -3.44 -0.39 -10.92
C PRO A 213 -4.91 -0.01 -10.72
N PRO A 214 -5.44 -0.07 -9.48
CA PRO A 214 -6.75 0.49 -9.16
C PRO A 214 -6.80 1.99 -9.46
N ASP A 215 -8.01 2.52 -9.65
CA ASP A 215 -8.20 3.96 -9.92
C ASP A 215 -7.50 4.82 -8.88
N GLY A 216 -6.79 5.85 -9.33
CA GLY A 216 -6.06 6.78 -8.46
C GLY A 216 -4.76 6.22 -7.85
N VAL A 217 -4.37 4.98 -8.15
CA VAL A 217 -3.07 4.42 -7.75
C VAL A 217 -2.13 4.41 -8.95
N SER A 218 -0.90 4.91 -8.75
CA SER A 218 0.12 4.84 -9.79
C SER A 218 0.69 3.43 -9.90
N GLY A 219 0.88 2.96 -11.13
CA GLY A 219 1.63 1.74 -11.39
C GLY A 219 3.14 1.91 -11.21
N PRO A 220 3.93 0.85 -11.42
CA PRO A 220 5.38 0.96 -11.49
C PRO A 220 5.78 1.99 -12.55
N GLN A 221 6.89 2.69 -12.33
CA GLN A 221 7.35 3.80 -13.19
C GLN A 221 8.73 3.54 -13.80
N GLY A 222 9.04 4.22 -14.90
CA GLY A 222 10.36 4.23 -15.52
C GLY A 222 10.89 2.83 -15.87
N ASP A 223 12.14 2.57 -15.51
CA ASP A 223 12.82 1.30 -15.79
C ASP A 223 12.18 0.10 -15.07
N LEU A 224 11.53 0.32 -13.93
CA LEU A 224 10.80 -0.75 -13.25
C LEU A 224 9.55 -1.14 -14.04
N ALA A 225 8.83 -0.17 -14.62
CA ALA A 225 7.71 -0.45 -15.50
C ALA A 225 8.18 -1.25 -16.72
N ALA A 226 9.27 -0.81 -17.35
CA ALA A 226 9.87 -1.51 -18.48
C ALA A 226 10.32 -2.93 -18.09
N TYR A 227 10.87 -3.12 -16.89
CA TYR A 227 11.23 -4.43 -16.36
C TYR A 227 10.00 -5.34 -16.23
N VAL A 228 8.95 -4.88 -15.55
CA VAL A 228 7.69 -5.65 -15.39
C VAL A 228 7.07 -5.99 -16.74
N GLU A 229 7.12 -5.09 -17.72
CA GLU A 229 6.63 -5.31 -19.08
C GLU A 229 7.52 -6.26 -19.90
N SER A 230 8.83 -6.19 -19.71
CA SER A 230 9.83 -7.02 -20.41
C SER A 230 9.93 -8.44 -19.89
N GLN A 231 9.35 -8.70 -18.72
CA GLN A 231 9.29 -10.01 -18.07
C GLN A 231 7.91 -10.61 -18.33
N PRO A 232 7.67 -11.32 -19.44
CA PRO A 232 6.37 -11.92 -19.74
C PRO A 232 6.11 -13.14 -18.84
N TRP A 233 6.23 -13.02 -17.52
CA TRP A 233 5.83 -14.02 -16.51
C TRP A 233 6.23 -15.46 -16.84
N LEU A 234 7.44 -15.56 -17.41
CA LEU A 234 8.36 -16.70 -17.42
C LEU A 234 7.73 -17.97 -17.99
N GLU A 235 7.80 -18.07 -19.32
CA GLU A 235 7.54 -19.24 -20.18
C GLU A 235 7.07 -20.46 -19.40
N SER A 236 5.75 -20.68 -19.39
CA SER A 236 5.14 -21.81 -18.72
C SER A 236 5.93 -23.10 -19.01
N PRO A 237 6.34 -23.89 -18.00
CA PRO A 237 7.05 -25.16 -18.20
C PRO A 237 6.26 -26.25 -18.96
N GLN A 238 5.19 -25.89 -19.68
CA GLN A 238 4.26 -26.79 -20.33
C GLN A 238 4.31 -26.61 -21.84
N ASN A 239 5.19 -27.38 -22.50
CA ASN A 239 4.80 -28.41 -23.47
C ASN A 239 6.00 -28.94 -24.27
N THR A 240 7.00 -29.54 -23.61
CA THR A 240 7.61 -30.76 -24.17
C THR A 240 6.72 -31.92 -23.72
N VAL A 241 5.54 -32.02 -24.36
CA VAL A 241 4.88 -33.31 -24.46
C VAL A 241 5.78 -34.12 -25.38
N SER A 242 6.62 -34.97 -24.79
CA SER A 242 7.09 -36.15 -25.50
C SER A 242 5.83 -36.90 -25.91
N GLU A 243 5.51 -36.86 -27.20
CA GLU A 243 4.62 -37.81 -27.85
C GLU A 243 5.23 -39.22 -27.69
N SER A 244 5.01 -39.83 -26.54
CA SER A 244 5.08 -41.28 -26.41
C SER A 244 3.68 -41.81 -26.62
N GLU A 245 3.41 -42.01 -27.90
CA GLU A 245 2.35 -42.83 -28.47
C GLU A 245 2.17 -44.15 -27.69
N SER A 246 1.01 -44.35 -27.09
CA SER A 246 0.45 -45.65 -26.67
C SER A 246 -0.98 -45.40 -26.22
N VAL A 247 -1.95 -45.35 -27.14
CA VAL A 247 -2.76 -46.52 -27.55
C VAL A 247 -3.32 -47.29 -26.34
N ILE A 248 -4.66 -47.35 -26.33
CA ILE A 248 -5.58 -48.32 -25.70
C ILE A 248 -6.58 -47.63 -24.74
N ALA A 249 -7.73 -47.26 -25.33
CA ALA A 249 -9.01 -47.29 -24.63
C ALA A 249 -9.36 -48.75 -24.30
N PRO A 250 -10.16 -49.05 -23.24
CA PRO A 250 -11.60 -48.97 -23.43
C PRO A 250 -12.47 -48.68 -22.18
N GLN A 251 -13.70 -48.30 -22.51
CA GLN A 251 -14.97 -48.67 -21.85
C GLN A 251 -15.44 -47.94 -20.58
N ARG A 252 -16.45 -47.11 -20.87
CA ARG A 252 -17.50 -46.59 -20.02
C ARG A 252 -18.40 -47.73 -19.55
N ALA A 253 -18.50 -47.94 -18.24
CA ALA A 253 -19.55 -48.74 -17.62
C ALA A 253 -20.52 -47.81 -16.88
N THR A 254 -21.79 -47.98 -17.23
CA THR A 254 -22.98 -47.31 -16.74
C THR A 254 -23.46 -47.93 -15.41
N SER A 255 -24.25 -47.18 -14.66
CA SER A 255 -25.25 -47.64 -13.68
C SER A 255 -24.84 -47.72 -12.19
N ALA A 256 -25.46 -46.87 -11.35
CA ALA A 256 -26.39 -47.32 -10.31
C ALA A 256 -27.09 -46.12 -9.65
N GLU A 257 -28.35 -46.34 -9.31
CA GLU A 257 -29.41 -45.41 -8.96
C GLU A 257 -29.82 -45.62 -7.48
N ALA A 258 -30.07 -44.51 -6.75
CA ALA A 258 -30.93 -44.33 -5.56
C ALA A 258 -30.58 -45.06 -4.22
N PRO A 259 -31.15 -44.70 -3.03
CA PRO A 259 -32.26 -43.75 -2.77
C PRO A 259 -32.06 -42.74 -1.61
N ALA A 260 -33.12 -41.93 -1.48
CA ALA A 260 -33.37 -40.82 -0.57
C ALA A 260 -33.18 -41.09 0.93
N PHE A 261 -32.73 -40.05 1.65
CA PHE A 261 -33.01 -39.87 3.07
C PHE A 261 -33.52 -38.45 3.36
N THR A 262 -34.63 -38.42 4.09
CA THR A 262 -35.42 -37.27 4.51
C THR A 262 -34.90 -36.64 5.80
N GLY A 263 -34.92 -35.30 5.87
CA GLY A 263 -35.35 -34.56 7.07
C GLY A 263 -34.28 -33.99 8.00
N GLY A 264 -34.18 -32.65 8.04
CA GLY A 264 -33.55 -31.92 9.15
C GLY A 264 -33.19 -30.47 8.78
N PRO A 265 -33.78 -29.43 9.39
CA PRO A 265 -33.48 -28.04 9.09
C PRO A 265 -32.29 -27.56 9.91
N SER A 266 -31.24 -27.05 9.28
CA SER A 266 -30.19 -26.30 9.97
C SER A 266 -29.47 -25.33 9.05
N SER A 267 -29.50 -24.08 9.48
CA SER A 267 -28.54 -23.00 9.27
C SER A 267 -28.07 -22.70 7.85
N ALA A 268 -28.61 -21.61 7.33
CA ALA A 268 -28.13 -20.90 6.14
C ALA A 268 -26.63 -20.57 6.29
N THR A 269 -25.81 -21.39 5.64
CA THR A 269 -24.40 -21.10 5.37
C THR A 269 -24.32 -20.58 3.95
N VAL A 270 -24.01 -19.28 3.81
CA VAL A 270 -23.79 -18.63 2.51
C VAL A 270 -22.45 -19.12 1.96
N THR A 271 -22.49 -20.08 1.04
CA THR A 271 -21.34 -20.51 0.24
C THR A 271 -21.31 -19.71 -1.06
N SER A 272 -20.38 -18.75 -1.17
CA SER A 272 -20.09 -18.04 -2.40
C SER A 272 -19.23 -18.91 -3.32
N SER A 273 -19.86 -19.57 -4.28
CA SER A 273 -19.20 -20.31 -5.35
C SER A 273 -18.63 -19.36 -6.41
N LEU A 274 -17.35 -18.98 -6.29
CA LEU A 274 -16.60 -18.33 -7.36
C LEU A 274 -16.02 -19.39 -8.32
N SER A 275 -16.86 -19.87 -9.23
CA SER A 275 -16.44 -20.60 -10.43
C SER A 275 -16.07 -19.57 -11.51
N GLY A 276 -14.78 -19.26 -11.61
CA GLY A 276 -14.25 -18.28 -12.56
C GLY A 276 -13.25 -18.92 -13.54
N SER A 277 -13.69 -19.06 -14.79
CA SER A 277 -12.93 -19.44 -15.98
C SER A 277 -11.51 -18.83 -16.03
N LYS A 278 -10.47 -19.68 -16.00
CA LYS A 278 -9.05 -19.30 -16.04
C LYS A 278 -8.44 -19.24 -17.45
N ARG A 279 -9.22 -19.02 -18.51
CA ARG A 279 -8.66 -18.87 -19.86
C ARG A 279 -9.03 -17.51 -20.45
N SER A 280 -8.01 -16.72 -20.80
CA SER A 280 -8.06 -15.41 -21.50
C SER A 280 -8.04 -14.12 -20.66
N ARG A 281 -7.20 -14.00 -19.62
CA ARG A 281 -6.90 -12.69 -18.98
C ARG A 281 -5.63 -12.01 -19.49
N VAL A 282 -4.62 -12.78 -19.91
CA VAL A 282 -3.30 -12.25 -20.31
C VAL A 282 -3.39 -11.36 -21.57
N ARG A 283 -4.28 -11.65 -22.52
CA ARG A 283 -4.42 -10.85 -23.76
C ARG A 283 -5.15 -9.51 -23.57
N HIS A 284 -5.98 -9.38 -22.54
CA HIS A 284 -6.67 -8.11 -22.24
C HIS A 284 -5.78 -7.12 -21.47
N PHE A 285 -4.75 -7.61 -20.78
CA PHE A 285 -3.78 -6.78 -20.07
C PHE A 285 -2.99 -5.88 -21.02
N PHE A 286 -2.43 -6.44 -22.10
CA PHE A 286 -1.64 -5.66 -23.08
C PHE A 286 -2.46 -4.69 -23.92
N ALA A 287 -3.73 -5.01 -24.23
CA ALA A 287 -4.59 -4.13 -25.03
C ALA A 287 -5.02 -2.86 -24.27
N ARG A 288 -5.11 -2.91 -22.92
CA ARG A 288 -5.45 -1.74 -22.09
C ARG A 288 -4.24 -0.93 -21.63
N LEU A 289 -3.06 -1.53 -21.49
CA LEU A 289 -1.85 -0.79 -21.08
C LEU A 289 -1.35 0.18 -22.17
N LEU A 290 -1.48 -0.19 -23.45
CA LEU A 290 -1.18 0.70 -24.58
C LEU A 290 -2.06 1.96 -24.60
N PHE A 291 -3.23 1.92 -23.94
CA PHE A 291 -4.11 3.08 -23.79
C PHE A 291 -3.63 4.06 -22.72
N TRP A 292 -2.90 3.61 -21.69
CA TRP A 292 -2.37 4.46 -20.62
C TRP A 292 -1.13 5.25 -21.06
N LYS A 293 -0.25 4.66 -21.86
CA LYS A 293 0.94 5.34 -22.42
C LYS A 293 0.58 6.54 -23.30
N LYS A 294 -0.66 6.61 -23.82
CA LYS A 294 -1.12 7.68 -24.73
C LYS A 294 -1.74 8.89 -24.02
N ARG A 295 -1.91 8.89 -22.69
CA ARG A 295 -2.50 10.02 -21.94
C ARG A 295 -1.52 10.92 -21.19
N GLY A 296 -0.21 10.57 -21.15
CA GLY A 296 0.81 11.37 -20.46
C GLY A 296 1.67 12.27 -21.36
N ALA A 297 1.30 12.46 -22.64
CA ALA A 297 2.07 13.23 -23.62
C ALA A 297 1.27 14.37 -24.27
N ALA A 298 0.33 14.96 -23.52
CA ALA A 298 -0.42 16.15 -23.90
C ALA A 298 -0.23 17.25 -22.84
#